data_AF-A0A556TT14-F1
#
_entry.id   AF-A0A556TT14-F1
#
_cell.length_a   1.000
_cell.length_b   1.000
_cell.length_c   1.000
_cell.angle_alpha   90.00
_cell.angle_beta   90.00
_cell.angle_gamma   90.00
#
_symmetry.space_group_name_H-M   'P 1'
#
loop_
_entity.id
_entity.type
_entity.pdbx_description
1 polymer ?
#
loop_
_entity_poly.entity_id
_entity_poly.type
_entity_poly.pdbx_seq_one_letter_code
_entity_poly.pdbx_strand_id
1 'polypeptide(L)'
;MGHQQLYWSHPRKFGQGSRSCRVCSNRHGLIRKYGLNMCRQCFRQYAKDIGFVKASIYGRLLFVSWYKSRGNSNTLGKVTNYKKVLQE
;
A
#
# COMPACT_ATOMS: atom_id res chain seq x y z
N MET A 1 -29.18 -32.38 -9.23
CA MET A 1 -28.92 -30.93 -9.46
C MET A 1 -28.49 -30.14 -8.20
N GLY A 2 -28.10 -30.78 -7.08
CA GLY A 2 -27.76 -30.07 -5.82
C GLY A 2 -26.38 -29.41 -5.75
N HIS A 3 -25.46 -29.73 -6.66
CA HIS A 3 -24.06 -29.24 -6.61
C HIS A 3 -23.94 -27.71 -6.78
N GLN A 4 -24.89 -27.08 -7.49
CA GLN A 4 -24.86 -25.63 -7.75
C GLN A 4 -25.14 -24.80 -6.49
N GLN A 5 -25.89 -25.33 -5.52
CA GLN A 5 -26.19 -24.62 -4.26
C GLN A 5 -25.07 -24.75 -3.22
N LEU A 6 -24.17 -25.72 -3.39
CA LEU A 6 -23.06 -25.96 -2.47
C LEU A 6 -21.80 -25.16 -2.84
N TYR A 7 -21.58 -24.92 -4.14
CA TYR A 7 -20.43 -24.14 -4.61
C TYR A 7 -20.59 -22.67 -4.22
N TRP A 8 -19.57 -22.11 -3.55
CA TRP A 8 -19.55 -20.69 -3.14
C TRP A 8 -20.69 -20.26 -2.20
N SER A 9 -21.27 -21.22 -1.47
CA SER A 9 -22.36 -20.99 -0.51
C SER A 9 -22.00 -20.05 0.64
N HIS A 10 -20.74 -20.05 1.09
CA HIS A 10 -20.30 -19.18 2.18
C HIS A 10 -20.07 -17.73 1.68
N PRO A 11 -20.77 -16.72 2.25
CA PRO A 11 -20.55 -15.32 1.90
C PRO A 11 -19.16 -14.85 2.30
N ARG A 12 -18.41 -14.26 1.35
CA ARG A 12 -17.04 -13.73 1.55
C ARG A 12 -16.98 -12.20 1.57
N LYS A 13 -17.95 -11.56 2.23
CA LYS A 13 -18.04 -10.09 2.28
C LYS A 13 -16.98 -9.45 3.19
N PHE A 14 -16.50 -10.20 4.19
CA PHE A 14 -15.58 -9.71 5.23
C PHE A 14 -14.50 -10.74 5.60
N GLY A 15 -13.54 -10.33 6.43
CA GLY A 15 -12.42 -11.18 6.87
C GLY A 15 -11.26 -11.28 5.88
N GLN A 16 -10.25 -12.06 6.22
CA GLN A 16 -9.02 -12.21 5.41
C GLN A 16 -9.30 -12.87 4.05
N GLY A 17 -10.27 -13.79 3.99
CA GLY A 17 -10.68 -14.48 2.77
C GLY A 17 -11.39 -13.61 1.74
N SER A 18 -11.90 -12.44 2.15
CA SER A 18 -12.66 -11.53 1.28
C SER A 18 -11.79 -10.72 0.32
N ARG A 19 -10.50 -10.52 0.68
CA ARG A 19 -9.60 -9.61 -0.02
C ARG A 19 -8.36 -10.34 -0.45
N SER A 20 -7.83 -9.95 -1.59
CA SER A 20 -6.59 -10.48 -2.16
C SER A 20 -5.75 -9.33 -2.70
N CYS A 21 -4.44 -9.56 -2.79
CA CYS A 21 -3.54 -8.62 -3.44
C CYS A 21 -3.88 -8.49 -4.92
N ARG A 22 -3.90 -7.25 -5.42
CA ARG A 22 -4.13 -6.93 -6.83
C ARG A 22 -3.08 -7.51 -7.81
N VAL A 23 -1.88 -7.82 -7.33
CA VAL A 23 -0.77 -8.36 -8.16
C VAL A 23 -0.58 -9.85 -7.93
N CYS A 24 -0.31 -10.22 -6.67
CA CYS A 24 0.09 -11.58 -6.32
C CYS A 24 -1.09 -12.52 -6.05
N SER A 25 -2.34 -12.02 -6.00
CA SER A 25 -3.57 -12.73 -5.56
C SER A 25 -3.52 -13.39 -4.16
N ASN A 26 -2.39 -13.26 -3.47
CA ASN A 26 -2.21 -13.73 -2.10
C ASN A 26 -3.11 -12.93 -1.14
N ARG A 27 -3.62 -13.62 -0.12
CA ARG A 27 -4.49 -13.06 0.92
C ARG A 27 -3.71 -12.64 2.17
N HIS A 28 -2.48 -13.11 2.31
CA HIS A 28 -1.63 -12.82 3.46
C HIS A 28 -0.83 -11.53 3.29
N GLY A 29 -0.62 -10.82 4.41
CA GLY A 29 0.24 -9.63 4.46
C GLY A 29 -0.23 -8.50 3.55
N LEU A 30 -1.54 -8.33 3.43
CA LEU A 30 -2.17 -7.31 2.61
C LEU A 30 -2.13 -5.95 3.33
N ILE A 31 -1.45 -4.99 2.73
CA ILE A 31 -1.43 -3.60 3.17
C ILE A 31 -2.77 -2.96 2.75
N ARG A 32 -3.57 -2.61 3.74
CA ARG A 32 -4.92 -2.03 3.58
C ARG A 32 -4.92 -0.50 3.67
N LYS A 33 -3.81 0.08 4.10
CA LYS A 33 -3.65 1.52 4.28
C LYS A 33 -3.69 2.24 2.94
N TYR A 34 -4.32 3.42 2.92
CA TYR A 34 -4.41 4.28 1.74
C TYR A 34 -5.04 3.65 0.50
N GLY A 35 -5.81 2.54 0.64
CA GLY A 35 -6.51 1.91 -0.48
C GLY A 35 -5.62 1.13 -1.46
N LEU A 36 -4.37 0.82 -1.08
CA LEU A 36 -3.40 0.18 -1.97
C LEU A 36 -3.75 -1.29 -2.30
N ASN A 37 -4.32 -2.05 -1.35
CA ASN A 37 -4.70 -3.46 -1.49
C ASN A 37 -3.59 -4.33 -2.13
N MET A 38 -2.37 -4.21 -1.61
CA MET A 38 -1.19 -4.93 -2.10
C MET A 38 -0.52 -5.75 -1.00
N CYS A 39 0.04 -6.91 -1.35
CA CYS A 39 0.85 -7.70 -0.44
C CYS A 39 2.18 -6.97 -0.15
N ARG A 40 2.71 -7.09 1.08
CA ARG A 40 3.95 -6.43 1.50
C ARG A 40 5.15 -6.68 0.57
N GLN A 41 5.22 -7.85 -0.06
CA GLN A 41 6.28 -8.22 -1.02
C GLN A 41 6.15 -7.42 -2.32
N CYS A 42 4.95 -7.39 -2.92
CA CYS A 42 4.69 -6.57 -4.11
C CYS A 42 4.86 -5.08 -3.82
N PHE A 43 4.49 -4.62 -2.62
CA PHE A 43 4.71 -3.22 -2.25
C PHE A 43 6.20 -2.84 -2.30
N ARG A 44 7.14 -3.73 -1.93
CA ARG A 44 8.58 -3.42 -2.01
C ARG A 44 9.07 -3.26 -3.45
N GLN A 45 8.49 -4.02 -4.37
CA GLN A 45 8.86 -3.98 -5.79
C GLN A 45 8.37 -2.68 -6.43
N TYR A 46 7.10 -2.32 -6.20
CA TYR A 46 6.48 -1.13 -6.79
C TYR A 46 6.62 0.15 -5.96
N ALA A 47 7.28 0.12 -4.80
CA ALA A 47 7.40 1.28 -3.92
C ALA A 47 8.01 2.50 -4.62
N LYS A 48 9.03 2.29 -5.46
CA LYS A 48 9.71 3.36 -6.20
C LYS A 48 8.78 4.00 -7.24
N ASP A 49 8.05 3.19 -7.99
CA ASP A 49 7.16 3.65 -9.07
C ASP A 49 5.93 4.42 -8.52
N ILE A 50 5.48 4.06 -7.32
CA ILE A 50 4.41 4.78 -6.62
C ILE A 50 4.92 6.11 -6.00
N GLY A 51 6.25 6.30 -5.92
CA GLY A 51 6.86 7.50 -5.35
C GLY A 51 7.16 7.41 -3.85
N PHE A 52 7.16 6.21 -3.24
CA PHE A 52 7.61 6.05 -1.86
C PHE A 52 9.14 6.06 -1.79
N VAL A 53 9.70 7.09 -1.15
CA VAL A 53 11.14 7.21 -0.91
C VAL A 53 11.46 6.87 0.55
N LYS A 54 12.53 6.10 0.77
CA LYS A 54 13.04 5.81 2.11
C LYS A 54 13.73 7.06 2.66
N ALA A 55 13.12 7.74 3.62
CA ALA A 55 13.75 8.82 4.37
C ALA A 55 14.84 8.23 5.28
N SER A 56 16.08 8.11 4.77
CA SER A 56 17.26 7.79 5.57
C SER A 56 17.74 9.05 6.26
N ILE A 57 17.38 9.21 7.54
CA ILE A 57 17.96 10.24 8.39
C ILE A 57 19.34 9.74 8.86
N TYR A 58 20.36 9.98 8.05
CA TYR A 58 21.75 10.08 8.50
C TYR A 58 22.30 11.40 7.95
N GLY A 59 22.50 12.37 8.84
CA GLY A 59 23.12 13.66 8.50
C GLY A 59 22.44 14.85 9.18
N ARG A 60 22.94 15.21 10.36
CA ARG A 60 22.76 16.54 10.96
C ARG A 60 23.59 17.54 10.13
N LEU A 61 22.99 18.70 9.82
CA LEU A 61 23.52 19.97 9.26
C LEU A 61 23.49 20.20 7.72
N LEU A 62 22.55 21.07 7.36
CA LEU A 62 22.55 22.18 6.40
C LEU A 62 23.02 21.94 4.95
N PHE A 63 22.06 22.06 4.01
CA PHE A 63 22.19 23.04 2.92
C PHE A 63 20.79 23.46 2.42
N VAL A 64 20.43 24.69 2.78
CA VAL A 64 19.83 25.75 1.96
C VAL A 64 18.67 25.39 0.99
N SER A 65 17.53 26.05 1.26
CA SER A 65 16.53 26.60 0.31
C SER A 65 15.55 25.62 -0.36
N TRP A 66 14.29 25.62 0.10
CA TRP A 66 13.15 26.31 -0.56
C TRP A 66 12.78 25.66 -1.90
N TYR A 67 11.97 24.61 -1.89
CA TYR A 67 10.51 24.68 -2.11
C TYR A 67 10.07 25.67 -3.21
N LYS A 68 9.43 25.13 -4.26
CA LYS A 68 8.27 25.71 -5.02
C LYS A 68 8.52 26.29 -6.42
N SER A 69 8.04 25.54 -7.41
CA SER A 69 7.10 26.00 -8.46
C SER A 69 6.16 24.83 -8.79
N ARG A 70 4.96 24.74 -8.17
CA ARG A 70 3.64 25.17 -8.72
C ARG A 70 3.38 24.60 -10.14
N GLY A 71 2.33 23.82 -10.43
CA GLY A 71 1.16 23.33 -9.70
C GLY A 71 0.50 22.19 -10.49
N ASN A 72 -0.16 21.22 -9.85
CA ASN A 72 -1.61 21.28 -9.65
C ASN A 72 -2.01 20.56 -8.34
N SER A 73 -3.03 21.09 -7.69
CA SER A 73 -3.52 20.83 -6.34
C SER A 73 -3.90 19.37 -6.04
N ASN A 74 -3.64 18.96 -4.79
CA ASN A 74 -3.98 17.69 -4.13
C ASN A 74 -2.98 16.55 -4.42
N THR A 75 -1.86 16.46 -3.72
CA THR A 75 -1.86 15.87 -2.37
C THR A 75 -0.72 16.45 -1.54
N LEU A 76 -1.09 17.36 -0.64
CA LEU A 76 -0.32 17.64 0.56
C LEU A 76 -0.01 16.31 1.29
N GLY A 77 1.28 16.08 1.53
CA GLY A 77 1.76 15.30 2.67
C GLY A 77 1.55 13.79 2.60
N LYS A 78 2.49 13.06 1.97
CA LYS A 78 2.83 11.71 2.43
C LYS A 78 4.34 11.46 2.30
N VAL A 79 5.13 12.09 3.17
CA VAL A 79 6.33 11.41 3.71
C VAL A 79 5.83 10.30 4.64
N THR A 80 5.06 9.36 4.12
CA THR A 80 4.61 8.20 4.89
C THR A 80 5.77 7.23 4.87
N ASN A 81 6.52 7.23 5.97
CA ASN A 81 7.62 6.33 6.22
C ASN A 81 7.26 4.92 5.75
N TYR A 82 8.04 4.35 4.83
CA TYR A 82 7.89 2.98 4.33
C TYR A 82 7.73 1.96 5.47
N LYS A 83 8.35 2.21 6.64
CA LYS A 83 8.18 1.39 7.84
C LYS A 83 6.76 1.47 8.44
N LYS A 84 6.10 2.63 8.42
CA LYS A 84 4.70 2.82 8.90
C LYS A 84 3.66 2.08 8.04
N VAL A 85 4.03 1.72 6.80
CA VAL A 85 3.17 0.97 5.87
C VAL A 85 3.41 -0.54 5.98
N LEU A 86 4.60 -0.94 6.46
CA LEU A 86 4.98 -2.35 6.63
C LEU A 86 4.67 -2.93 8.03
N GLN A 87 4.28 -2.11 9.00
CA GLN A 87 4.07 -2.51 10.40
C GLN A 87 2.65 -2.98 10.71
N GLU A 88 1.81 -3.18 9.69
CA GLU A 88 0.43 -3.69 9.78
C GLU A 88 0.28 -5.01 8.99
#